data_AF-L8WNI0-F1
#
_entry.id   AF-L8WNI0-F1
#
_cell.length_a   1.000
_cell.length_b   1.000
_cell.length_c   1.000
_cell.angle_alpha   90.00
_cell.angle_beta   90.00
_cell.angle_gamma   90.00
#
_symmetry.space_group_name_H-M   'P 1'
#
loop_
_entity.id
_entity.type
_entity.pdbx_description
1 polymer ?
#
loop_
_entity_poly.entity_id
_entity_poly.type
_entity_poly.pdbx_seq_one_letter_code
_entity_poly.pdbx_strand_id
1 'polypeptide(L)'
;MFPDAENFIPERFDKSNLGPKPLEPRDFLFGVGRRVCPGQFVVDASLFLLMANIIATMDIRKPRDDNGNEFEPEIKRSGYPIK
;
A
#
# COMPACT_ATOMS: atom_id res chain seq x y z
N MET A 1 -14.95 -8.05 8.80
CA MET A 1 -14.90 -6.57 8.70
C MET A 1 -13.55 -6.11 9.23
N PHE A 2 -12.93 -5.08 8.65
CA PHE A 2 -11.57 -4.63 9.02
C PHE A 2 -11.65 -3.63 10.20
N PRO A 3 -11.02 -3.91 11.36
CA PRO A 3 -10.91 -2.94 12.45
C PRO A 3 -10.12 -1.70 11.98
N ASP A 4 -10.49 -0.47 12.35
CA ASP A 4 -9.71 0.73 12.00
C ASP A 4 -9.39 0.83 10.49
N ALA A 5 -10.40 0.60 9.64
CA ALA A 5 -10.24 0.50 8.19
C ALA A 5 -9.67 1.77 7.52
N GLU A 6 -9.87 2.94 8.12
CA GLU A 6 -9.35 4.22 7.63
C GLU A 6 -7.85 4.42 7.92
N ASN A 7 -7.27 3.59 8.79
CA ASN A 7 -5.86 3.67 9.15
C ASN A 7 -5.03 2.69 8.32
N PHE A 8 -3.90 3.18 7.81
CA PHE A 8 -2.90 2.35 7.15
C PHE A 8 -2.09 1.59 8.21
N ILE A 9 -2.40 0.30 8.39
CA ILE A 9 -1.76 -0.59 9.38
C ILE A 9 -1.18 -1.81 8.62
N PRO A 10 0.07 -1.75 8.13
CA PRO A 10 0.70 -2.85 7.38
C PRO A 10 0.71 -4.18 8.13
N GLU A 11 0.95 -4.15 9.44
CA GLU A 11 1.13 -5.30 10.33
C GLU A 11 -0.15 -6.13 10.49
N ARG A 12 -1.29 -5.59 10.05
CA ARG A 12 -2.59 -6.26 10.10
C ARG A 12 -2.60 -7.60 9.34
N PHE A 13 -1.75 -7.74 8.33
CA PHE A 13 -1.63 -8.96 7.53
C PHE A 13 -0.36 -9.76 7.85
N ASP A 14 0.35 -9.43 8.95
CA ASP A 14 1.46 -10.24 9.42
C ASP A 14 0.94 -11.59 9.93
N LYS A 15 1.46 -12.66 9.34
CA LYS A 15 1.07 -14.04 9.67
C LYS A 15 1.57 -14.48 11.04
N SER A 16 2.58 -13.79 11.60
CA SER A 16 3.14 -14.05 12.93
C SER A 16 2.22 -13.63 14.07
N ASN A 17 1.27 -12.71 13.80
CA ASN A 17 0.33 -12.23 14.80
C ASN A 17 -0.69 -13.32 15.19
N LEU A 18 -0.86 -13.50 16.51
CA LEU A 18 -1.77 -14.47 17.13
C LEU A 18 -3.22 -13.96 17.28
N GLY A 19 -3.46 -12.68 16.97
CA GLY A 19 -4.77 -12.05 17.08
C GLY A 19 -5.75 -12.43 15.96
N PRO A 20 -6.97 -11.87 16.00
CA PRO A 20 -7.97 -12.06 14.94
C PRO A 20 -7.41 -11.62 13.59
N LYS A 21 -7.38 -12.54 12.62
CA LYS A 21 -6.91 -12.24 11.27
C LYS A 21 -8.06 -11.61 10.47
N PRO A 22 -7.84 -10.47 9.81
CA PRO A 22 -8.83 -9.93 8.89
C PRO A 22 -9.02 -10.88 7.70
N LEU A 23 -10.04 -10.62 6.88
CA LEU A 23 -10.18 -11.27 5.58
C LEU A 23 -8.92 -11.00 4.74
N GLU A 24 -8.38 -12.05 4.10
CA GLU A 24 -7.24 -11.92 3.19
C GLU A 24 -7.68 -11.13 1.95
N PRO A 25 -7.09 -9.95 1.67
CA PRO A 25 -7.52 -9.11 0.56
C PRO A 25 -7.34 -9.81 -0.79
N ARG A 26 -6.35 -10.70 -0.90
CA ARG A 26 -6.04 -11.47 -2.11
C ARG A 26 -7.21 -12.30 -2.63
N ASP A 27 -8.13 -12.71 -1.75
CA ASP A 27 -9.25 -13.57 -2.12
C ASP A 27 -10.31 -12.83 -2.97
N PHE A 28 -10.33 -11.49 -2.94
CA PHE A 28 -11.35 -10.70 -3.61
C PHE A 28 -10.86 -9.41 -4.28
N LEU A 29 -9.64 -8.92 -3.98
CA LEU A 29 -9.08 -7.68 -4.53
C LEU A 29 -9.04 -7.67 -6.06
N PHE A 30 -8.73 -8.82 -6.65
CA PHE A 30 -8.61 -8.99 -8.10
C PHE A 30 -9.91 -9.46 -8.77
N GLY A 31 -11.03 -9.46 -8.04
CA GLY A 31 -12.30 -10.01 -8.49
C GLY A 31 -12.37 -11.54 -8.36
N VAL A 32 -13.49 -12.12 -8.82
CA VAL A 32 -13.79 -13.54 -8.66
C VAL A 32 -14.32 -14.16 -9.95
N GLY A 33 -14.08 -15.46 -10.13
CA GLY A 33 -14.63 -16.25 -11.24
C GLY A 33 -14.04 -15.91 -12.61
N ARG A 34 -14.86 -15.99 -13.67
CA ARG A 34 -14.43 -15.85 -15.08
C ARG A 34 -13.87 -14.47 -15.45
N ARG A 35 -13.99 -13.47 -14.57
CA ARG A 35 -13.53 -12.08 -14.78
C ARG A 35 -12.47 -11.66 -13.76
N VAL A 36 -11.87 -12.61 -13.03
CA VAL A 36 -10.72 -12.32 -12.16
C VAL A 36 -9.58 -11.71 -12.97
N CYS A 37 -8.86 -10.76 -12.38
CA CYS A 37 -7.73 -10.09 -13.02
C CYS A 37 -6.68 -11.13 -13.46
N PRO A 38 -6.42 -11.29 -14.77
CA PRO A 38 -5.41 -12.25 -15.23
C PRO A 38 -3.99 -11.81 -14.85
N GLY A 39 -3.79 -10.53 -14.56
CA GLY A 39 -2.49 -9.96 -14.17
C GLY A 39 -2.11 -10.11 -12.70
N GLN A 40 -2.96 -10.71 -11.85
CA GLN A 40 -2.74 -10.78 -10.39
C GLN A 40 -1.37 -11.37 -10.02
N PHE A 41 -0.95 -12.44 -10.69
CA PHE A 41 0.33 -13.09 -10.41
C PHE A 41 1.53 -12.25 -10.85
N VAL A 42 1.37 -11.48 -11.94
CA VAL A 42 2.42 -10.59 -12.44
C VAL A 42 2.59 -9.41 -11.49
N VAL A 43 1.48 -8.80 -11.03
CA VAL A 43 1.56 -7.68 -10.09
C VAL A 43 2.08 -8.14 -8.72
N ASP A 44 1.68 -9.30 -8.22
CA ASP A 44 2.17 -9.82 -6.92
C ASP A 44 3.70 -9.97 -6.91
N ALA A 45 4.27 -10.61 -7.93
CA ALA A 45 5.71 -10.81 -8.04
C ALA A 45 6.46 -9.49 -8.28
N SER A 46 5.97 -8.67 -9.20
CA SER A 46 6.64 -7.41 -9.56
C SER A 46 6.56 -6.37 -8.46
N LEU A 47 5.44 -6.28 -7.73
CA LEU A 47 5.28 -5.35 -6.61
C LEU A 47 6.17 -5.75 -5.44
N PHE A 48 6.27 -7.04 -5.11
CA PHE A 48 7.20 -7.50 -4.08
C PHE A 48 8.64 -7.11 -4.40
N LEU A 49 9.08 -7.39 -5.64
CA LEU A 49 10.42 -7.05 -6.09
C LEU A 49 10.66 -5.53 -6.09
N LEU A 50 9.67 -4.75 -6.54
CA LEU A 50 9.75 -3.29 -6.53
C LEU A 50 9.94 -2.75 -5.12
N MET A 51 9.11 -3.17 -4.17
CA MET A 51 9.18 -2.72 -2.78
C MET A 51 10.51 -3.15 -2.12
N ALA A 52 10.95 -4.39 -2.34
CA ALA A 52 12.23 -4.86 -1.84
C ALA A 52 13.41 -4.03 -2.36
N ASN A 53 13.41 -3.70 -3.66
CA ASN A 53 14.45 -2.85 -4.24
C ASN A 53 14.42 -1.42 -3.71
N ILE A 54 13.23 -0.82 -3.58
CA ILE A 54 13.09 0.53 -3.01
C ILE A 54 13.68 0.55 -1.60
N ILE A 55 13.30 -0.39 -0.74
CA ILE A 55 13.78 -0.47 0.65
C ILE A 55 15.29 -0.73 0.71
N ALA A 56 15.83 -1.55 -0.19
CA ALA A 56 17.25 -1.90 -0.20
C ALA A 56 18.16 -0.78 -0.73
N THR A 57 17.64 0.10 -1.59
CA THR A 57 18.48 1.07 -2.35
C THR A 57 18.18 2.53 -2.06
N MET A 58 17.06 2.83 -1.39
CA MET A 58 16.59 4.20 -1.17
C MET A 58 16.27 4.45 0.30
N ASP A 59 16.37 5.72 0.70
CA ASP A 59 15.88 6.22 1.98
C ASP A 59 14.67 7.13 1.73
N ILE A 60 13.48 6.66 2.14
CA ILE A 60 12.23 7.38 1.91
C ILE A 60 12.04 8.40 3.04
N ARG A 61 12.13 9.68 2.71
CA ARG A 61 12.00 10.79 3.67
C ARG A 61 11.06 11.87 3.16
N LYS A 62 10.62 12.74 4.07
CA LYS A 62 9.86 13.94 3.71
C LYS A 62 10.71 14.90 2.87
N PRO A 63 10.10 15.65 1.95
CA PRO A 63 10.80 16.71 1.23
C PRO A 63 11.27 17.80 2.20
N ARG A 64 12.31 18.53 1.80
CA ARG A 64 12.89 19.64 2.57
C ARG A 64 12.75 20.95 1.81
N ASP A 65 12.51 22.03 2.53
CA ASP A 65 12.52 23.39 2.00
C ASP A 65 13.96 23.90 1.75
N ASP A 66 14.09 25.13 1.24
CA ASP A 66 15.39 25.76 0.97
C ASP A 66 16.26 25.95 2.23
N ASN A 67 15.64 25.91 3.41
CA ASN A 67 16.33 26.01 4.70
C ASN A 67 16.68 24.64 5.29
N GLY A 68 16.32 23.54 4.61
CA GLY A 68 16.55 22.17 5.04
C GLY A 68 15.52 21.61 6.02
N ASN A 69 14.41 22.31 6.26
CA ASN A 69 13.34 21.85 7.15
C ASN A 69 12.38 20.91 6.41
N GLU A 70 11.98 19.83 7.07
CA GLU A 70 10.99 18.90 6.52
C GLU A 70 9.58 19.51 6.53
N PHE A 71 8.83 19.26 5.46
CA PHE A 71 7.44 19.71 5.35
C PHE A 71 6.53 18.60 4.83
N GLU A 72 5.23 18.72 5.12
CA GLU A 72 4.22 17.82 4.59
C GLU A 72 3.86 18.24 3.16
N PRO A 73 4.06 17.39 2.14
CA PRO A 73 3.74 17.76 0.77
C PRO A 73 2.23 17.91 0.58
N GLU A 74 1.82 18.96 -0.15
CA GLU A 74 0.43 19.10 -0.58
C GLU A 74 0.05 17.97 -1.54
N ILE A 75 -0.96 17.19 -1.19
CA ILE A 75 -1.47 16.11 -2.04
C ILE A 75 -2.24 16.73 -3.23
N LYS A 76 -1.56 16.95 -4.35
CA LYS A 76 -2.19 17.40 -5.61
C LYS A 76 -2.59 16.18 -6.43
N ARG A 77 -3.87 15.81 -6.38
CA ARG A 77 -4.44 14.80 -7.28
C ARG A 77 -4.78 15.44 -8.62
N SER A 78 -4.22 14.91 -9.70
CA SER A 78 -4.66 15.26 -11.06
C SER A 78 -6.09 14.73 -11.25
N GLY A 79 -7.11 15.61 -11.25
CA GLY A 79 -8.41 15.31 -11.86
C GLY A 79 -9.70 15.45 -11.03
N TYR A 80 -9.68 15.68 -9.71
CA TYR A 80 -10.94 15.98 -8.97
C TYR A 80 -10.65 16.72 -7.65
N PRO A 81 -11.25 17.90 -7.39
CA PRO A 81 -11.26 18.51 -6.05
C PRO A 81 -12.01 17.64 -5.03
N ILE A 82 -11.33 17.31 -3.93
CA ILE A 82 -11.93 16.62 -2.77
C ILE A 82 -12.78 17.67 -2.03
N LYS A 83 -14.08 17.42 -1.88
CA LYS A 83 -14.94 18.22 -0.99
C LYS A 83 -14.70 17.82 0.45
#